data_AF-A0A9Q0PNF3-F1
#
_entry.id   AF-A0A9Q0PNF3-F1
#
_cell.length_a   1.000
_cell.length_b   1.000
_cell.length_c   1.000
_cell.angle_alpha   90.00
_cell.angle_beta   90.00
_cell.angle_gamma   90.00
#
_symmetry.space_group_name_H-M   'P 1'
#
loop_
_entity.id
_entity.type
_entity.pdbx_description
1 polymer ?
#
loop_
_entity_poly.entity_id
_entity_poly.type
_entity_poly.pdbx_seq_one_letter_code
_entity_poly.pdbx_strand_id
1 'polypeptide(L)'
;MKPARQLNNSSKPFPNQQSTLMLPILQKTNTYGLGCGHTFTNAYGLPMREFICYHHEMVLIKESPKKVVLPPPEGGQTPFVPSFRVTERMLEEFHKAVEEVEAKRLKYTFTTLSKDDTSSMRGRGWEDAFGTSDKAEAGRRARALGMEMEWLPGGGVKTILGPGSLTEVFGGRKGRRMWFNTVVDMHGKETSSAMLADGTEIPETFVKRCEQIIEEESIQFKWEKGDVLFLDNMALLHGRRPSLPPRKVLVATCK
;
A
#
# COMPACT_ATOMS: atom_id res chain seq x y z
N MET A 1 6.29 -13.24 29.13
CA MET A 1 6.61 -12.92 27.72
C MET A 1 7.97 -13.52 27.40
N LYS A 2 8.06 -14.46 26.46
CA LYS A 2 9.35 -14.95 25.96
C LYS A 2 9.84 -14.02 24.84
N PRO A 3 11.13 -13.66 24.78
CA PRO A 3 11.66 -12.82 23.71
C PRO A 3 11.61 -13.56 22.36
N ALA A 4 11.19 -12.85 21.31
CA ALA A 4 11.14 -13.38 19.94
C ALA A 4 12.57 -13.65 19.41
N ARG A 5 12.80 -14.84 18.85
CA ARG A 5 14.07 -15.23 18.23
C ARG A 5 14.14 -14.64 16.82
N GLN A 6 15.06 -13.70 16.62
CA GLN A 6 15.42 -13.15 15.31
C GLN A 6 16.12 -14.23 14.47
N LEU A 7 15.74 -14.37 13.20
CA LEU A 7 16.40 -15.26 12.23
C LEU A 7 17.16 -14.39 11.22
N ASN A 8 18.43 -14.71 10.95
CA ASN A 8 19.29 -14.02 9.97
C ASN A 8 18.74 -14.19 8.54
N ASN A 9 18.64 -13.08 7.80
CA ASN A 9 18.21 -13.04 6.40
C ASN A 9 19.41 -13.19 5.44
N SER A 10 19.33 -14.13 4.50
CA SER A 10 20.16 -14.17 3.29
C SER A 10 19.33 -13.67 2.10
N SER A 11 19.73 -12.53 1.53
CA SER A 11 18.97 -11.78 0.52
C SER A 11 19.32 -12.21 -0.91
N LYS A 12 18.30 -12.53 -1.72
CA LYS A 12 18.35 -12.42 -3.19
C LYS A 12 17.43 -11.28 -3.63
N PRO A 13 17.79 -10.46 -4.62
CA PRO A 13 16.93 -9.40 -5.14
C PRO A 13 15.69 -9.97 -5.84
N PHE A 14 14.54 -9.33 -5.63
CA PHE A 14 13.24 -9.76 -6.15
C PHE A 14 12.95 -9.13 -7.53
N PRO A 15 12.26 -9.84 -8.45
CA PRO A 15 11.86 -9.28 -9.74
C PRO A 15 10.70 -8.29 -9.59
N ASN A 16 10.65 -7.25 -10.44
CA ASN A 16 9.56 -6.27 -10.54
C ASN A 16 8.18 -6.97 -10.62
N GLN A 17 7.29 -6.71 -9.65
CA GLN A 17 5.92 -7.28 -9.62
C GLN A 17 4.85 -6.18 -9.52
N GLN A 18 3.87 -6.26 -10.43
CA GLN A 18 2.79 -5.28 -10.60
C GLN A 18 1.73 -5.44 -9.49
N SER A 19 1.58 -4.43 -8.64
CA SER A 19 0.50 -4.36 -7.64
C SER A 19 -0.74 -3.81 -8.31
N THR A 20 -1.53 -4.72 -8.86
CA THR A 20 -2.90 -4.39 -9.20
C THR A 20 -3.69 -4.43 -7.88
N LEU A 21 -4.55 -3.43 -7.65
CA LEU A 21 -5.68 -3.42 -6.70
C LEU A 21 -5.58 -2.50 -5.44
N MET A 22 -5.25 -1.21 -5.55
CA MET A 22 -5.69 -0.26 -4.49
C MET A 22 -7.13 0.22 -4.69
N LEU A 23 -7.56 0.52 -5.93
CA LEU A 23 -8.91 1.06 -6.16
C LEU A 23 -10.06 0.05 -5.94
N PRO A 24 -10.00 -1.23 -6.37
CA PRO A 24 -11.15 -2.13 -6.22
C PRO A 24 -11.35 -2.66 -4.80
N ILE A 25 -10.35 -2.54 -3.91
CA ILE A 25 -10.48 -2.89 -2.48
C ILE A 25 -11.41 -1.88 -1.78
N LEU A 26 -11.48 -0.63 -2.26
CA LEU A 26 -12.33 0.42 -1.68
C LEU A 26 -13.83 0.15 -1.80
N GLN A 27 -14.27 -0.65 -2.77
CA GLN A 27 -15.70 -0.87 -3.03
C GLN A 27 -16.18 -2.30 -2.83
N LYS A 28 -15.27 -3.28 -2.79
CA LYS A 28 -15.60 -4.68 -2.42
C LYS A 28 -15.25 -5.00 -0.97
N THR A 29 -15.44 -4.04 -0.07
CA THR A 29 -15.66 -4.36 1.33
C THR A 29 -16.96 -5.16 1.41
N ASN A 30 -16.88 -6.49 1.48
CA ASN A 30 -17.96 -7.24 2.12
C ASN A 30 -17.92 -6.85 3.60
N THR A 31 -18.61 -5.77 3.95
CA THR A 31 -18.89 -5.37 5.32
C THR A 31 -19.74 -6.48 5.94
N TYR A 32 -19.07 -7.43 6.60
CA TYR A 32 -19.75 -8.28 7.57
C TYR A 32 -19.89 -7.45 8.85
N GLY A 33 -20.99 -6.70 8.94
CA GLY A 33 -21.40 -6.03 10.16
C GLY A 33 -21.90 -7.05 11.19
N LEU A 34 -20.99 -7.72 11.89
CA LEU A 34 -21.32 -8.43 13.13
C LEU A 34 -21.32 -7.43 14.28
N GLY A 35 -22.34 -6.56 14.34
CA GLY A 35 -22.83 -5.87 15.54
C GLY A 35 -21.86 -5.09 16.45
N CYS A 36 -20.58 -4.95 16.12
CA CYS A 36 -19.56 -4.43 17.01
C CYS A 36 -18.56 -3.58 16.24
N GLY A 37 -18.97 -2.40 15.77
CA GLY A 37 -18.13 -1.22 15.45
C GLY A 37 -16.83 -1.34 14.61
N HIS A 38 -16.50 -2.50 14.05
CA HIS A 38 -15.21 -2.79 13.40
C HIS A 38 -15.43 -3.23 11.95
N THR A 39 -14.57 -2.77 11.05
CA THR A 39 -14.59 -3.19 9.64
C THR A 39 -13.62 -4.36 9.46
N PHE A 40 -14.13 -5.46 8.91
CA PHE A 40 -13.30 -6.60 8.50
C PHE A 40 -13.13 -6.58 6.98
N THR A 41 -11.88 -6.56 6.49
CA THR A 41 -11.58 -6.71 5.06
C THR A 41 -10.97 -8.08 4.78
N ASN A 42 -11.39 -8.64 3.66
CA ASN A 42 -11.03 -9.99 3.24
C ASN A 42 -10.12 -9.90 2.00
N ALA A 43 -8.82 -10.14 2.15
CA ALA A 43 -7.84 -9.99 1.07
C ALA A 43 -7.80 -11.19 0.10
N TYR A 44 -8.96 -11.77 -0.26
CA TYR A 44 -9.07 -12.99 -1.07
C TYR A 44 -8.66 -12.79 -2.55
N GLY A 45 -8.33 -11.56 -2.96
CA GLY A 45 -8.15 -11.19 -4.37
C GLY A 45 -6.71 -11.12 -4.88
N LEU A 46 -5.68 -11.22 -4.03
CA LEU A 46 -4.28 -11.07 -4.45
C LEU A 46 -3.60 -12.43 -4.66
N PRO A 47 -2.94 -12.69 -5.80
CA PRO A 47 -2.32 -13.98 -6.10
C PRO A 47 -1.39 -14.45 -4.98
N MET A 48 -1.61 -15.65 -4.43
CA MET A 48 -0.94 -16.12 -3.21
C MET A 48 0.57 -16.37 -3.34
N ARG A 49 1.03 -16.52 -4.58
CA ARG A 49 2.44 -16.73 -4.94
C ARG A 49 3.24 -15.43 -5.02
N GLU A 50 2.59 -14.28 -4.93
CA GLU A 50 3.24 -12.98 -5.05
C GLU A 50 3.58 -12.39 -3.68
N PHE A 51 4.70 -11.67 -3.63
CA PHE A 51 5.04 -10.84 -2.50
C PHE A 51 4.11 -9.62 -2.47
N ILE A 52 3.56 -9.27 -1.31
CA ILE A 52 2.94 -7.95 -1.15
C ILE A 52 4.00 -7.05 -0.54
N CYS A 53 4.35 -6.00 -1.27
CA CYS A 53 5.29 -4.97 -0.85
C CYS A 53 4.92 -4.39 0.51
N TYR A 54 5.92 -3.95 1.28
CA TYR A 54 5.67 -3.34 2.57
C TYR A 54 4.91 -2.03 2.40
N HIS A 55 3.82 -1.87 3.14
CA HIS A 55 2.98 -0.69 3.08
C HIS A 55 2.31 -0.40 4.43
N HIS A 56 1.89 0.84 4.59
CA HIS A 56 0.86 1.21 5.56
C HIS A 56 -0.51 0.87 4.95
N GLU A 57 -1.39 0.25 5.73
CA GLU A 57 -2.73 -0.11 5.28
C GLU A 57 -3.47 1.16 4.86
N MET A 58 -3.99 1.17 3.63
CA MET A 58 -4.77 2.30 3.10
C MET A 58 -4.01 3.65 3.14
N VAL A 59 -2.68 3.63 2.93
CA VAL A 59 -1.79 4.82 3.06
C VAL A 59 -2.22 6.05 2.24
N LEU A 60 -2.90 5.84 1.11
CA LEU A 60 -3.35 6.92 0.22
C LEU A 60 -4.73 7.49 0.60
N ILE A 61 -5.35 6.99 1.65
CA ILE A 61 -6.68 7.41 2.10
C ILE A 61 -6.53 8.33 3.30
N LYS A 62 -7.18 9.49 3.23
CA LYS A 62 -7.11 10.54 4.25
C LYS A 62 -7.46 10.01 5.66
N GLU A 63 -8.49 9.18 5.75
CA GLU A 63 -8.89 8.48 6.97
C GLU A 63 -8.41 7.03 6.94
N SER A 64 -7.08 6.85 6.93
CA SER A 64 -6.48 5.52 7.05
C SER A 64 -6.70 4.93 8.45
N PRO A 65 -6.77 3.60 8.57
CA PRO A 65 -7.01 2.95 9.85
C PRO A 65 -5.81 3.14 10.77
N LYS A 66 -6.04 3.35 12.06
CA LYS A 66 -4.95 3.54 13.03
C LYS A 66 -4.33 2.23 13.50
N LYS A 67 -5.13 1.17 13.50
CA LYS A 67 -4.71 -0.17 13.92
C LYS A 67 -5.15 -1.20 12.89
N VAL A 68 -4.33 -2.22 12.73
CA VAL A 68 -4.56 -3.37 11.86
C VAL A 68 -4.38 -4.62 12.71
N VAL A 69 -5.38 -5.51 12.69
CA VAL A 69 -5.33 -6.79 13.41
C VAL A 69 -5.25 -7.91 12.38
N LEU A 70 -4.28 -8.81 12.54
CA LEU A 70 -4.02 -9.93 11.63
C LEU A 70 -4.01 -11.25 12.42
N PRO A 71 -4.82 -12.25 12.04
CA PRO A 71 -4.74 -13.60 12.59
C PRO A 71 -3.53 -14.35 11.99
N PRO A 72 -3.14 -15.50 12.57
CA PRO A 72 -2.04 -16.27 12.04
C PRO A 72 -2.50 -16.84 10.69
N PRO A 73 -1.73 -16.65 9.62
CA PRO A 73 -2.06 -17.25 8.35
C PRO A 73 -1.80 -18.76 8.42
N GLU A 74 -2.60 -19.55 7.71
CA GLU A 74 -2.21 -20.90 7.33
C GLU A 74 -1.10 -20.75 6.25
N GLY A 75 0.17 -20.67 6.66
CA GLY A 75 1.31 -20.46 5.74
C GLY A 75 1.56 -19.00 5.30
N GLY A 76 2.82 -18.70 4.95
CA GLY A 76 3.27 -17.33 4.63
C GLY A 76 3.52 -16.46 5.86
N GLN A 77 4.59 -15.68 5.84
CA GLN A 77 4.89 -14.74 6.92
C GLN A 77 4.31 -13.36 6.63
N THR A 78 4.02 -12.62 7.70
CA THR A 78 3.64 -11.20 7.65
C THR A 78 4.79 -10.41 8.28
N PRO A 79 5.85 -10.09 7.52
CA PRO A 79 6.92 -9.26 8.04
C PRO A 79 6.40 -7.83 8.27
N PHE A 80 6.94 -7.16 9.26
CA PHE A 80 6.64 -5.75 9.55
C PHE A 80 7.91 -4.97 9.80
N VAL A 81 7.86 -3.66 9.55
CA VAL A 81 9.03 -2.77 9.60
C VAL A 81 8.66 -1.54 10.42
N PRO A 82 9.46 -1.13 11.42
CA PRO A 82 9.29 0.16 12.06
C PRO A 82 9.50 1.31 11.06
N SER A 83 8.44 2.02 10.71
CA SER A 83 8.42 2.99 9.62
C SER A 83 9.39 4.15 9.80
N PHE A 84 9.63 4.55 11.05
CA PHE A 84 10.62 5.57 11.36
C PHE A 84 12.06 5.15 11.05
N ARG A 85 12.38 3.84 11.14
CA ARG A 85 13.73 3.33 10.84
C ARG A 85 14.07 3.47 9.36
N VAL A 86 13.08 3.22 8.50
CA VAL A 86 13.20 3.45 7.05
C VAL A 86 13.51 4.93 6.80
N THR A 87 12.79 5.83 7.48
CA THR A 87 13.01 7.28 7.33
C THR A 87 14.39 7.69 7.82
N GLU A 88 14.81 7.25 9.01
CA GLU A 88 16.14 7.54 9.58
C GLU A 88 17.25 7.11 8.60
N ARG A 89 17.19 5.88 8.09
CA ARG A 89 18.20 5.36 7.16
C ARG A 89 18.18 6.03 5.79
N MET A 90 17.00 6.34 5.26
CA MET A 90 16.88 7.08 4.01
C MET A 90 17.42 8.51 4.15
N LEU A 91 17.28 9.14 5.32
CA LEU A 91 17.91 10.44 5.59
C LEU A 91 19.42 10.34 5.77
N GLU A 92 19.92 9.27 6.38
CA GLU A 92 21.37 9.01 6.49
C GLU A 92 22.02 8.83 5.11
N GLU A 93 21.40 8.02 4.24
CA GLU A 93 21.99 7.66 2.94
C GLU A 93 21.61 8.66 1.81
N PHE A 94 20.42 9.28 1.85
CA PHE A 94 19.84 10.09 0.77
C PHE A 94 19.24 11.42 1.25
N HIS A 95 19.81 12.05 2.28
CA HIS A 95 19.30 13.32 2.87
C HIS A 95 18.74 14.30 1.83
N LYS A 96 19.56 14.70 0.85
CA LYS A 96 19.17 15.70 -0.15
C LYS A 96 17.96 15.27 -0.99
N ALA A 97 17.92 14.00 -1.40
CA ALA A 97 16.81 13.49 -2.20
C ALA A 97 15.53 13.38 -1.38
N VAL A 98 15.62 12.96 -0.11
CA VAL A 98 14.46 12.93 0.81
C VAL A 98 13.88 14.34 0.98
N GLU A 99 14.72 15.33 1.30
CA GLU A 99 14.26 16.72 1.48
C GLU A 99 13.76 17.34 0.16
N GLU A 100 14.33 16.97 -0.99
CA GLU A 100 13.80 17.37 -2.30
C GLU A 100 12.40 16.79 -2.55
N VAL A 101 12.19 15.50 -2.28
CA VAL A 101 10.87 14.87 -2.45
C VAL A 101 9.86 15.49 -1.48
N GLU A 102 10.25 15.81 -0.24
CA GLU A 102 9.35 16.50 0.70
C GLU A 102 8.98 17.91 0.24
N ALA A 103 9.94 18.66 -0.31
CA ALA A 103 9.69 19.99 -0.85
C ALA A 103 8.78 19.94 -2.08
N LYS A 104 9.02 18.99 -3.00
CA LYS A 104 8.28 18.85 -4.26
C LYS A 104 6.97 18.07 -4.12
N ARG A 105 6.82 17.30 -3.04
CA ARG A 105 5.68 16.41 -2.76
C ARG A 105 5.54 15.28 -3.79
N LEU A 106 4.73 14.29 -3.45
CA LEU A 106 4.40 13.13 -4.28
C LEU A 106 3.07 13.30 -5.00
N LYS A 107 2.97 12.72 -6.19
CA LYS A 107 1.74 12.55 -6.97
C LYS A 107 1.60 11.10 -7.38
N TYR A 108 0.39 10.58 -7.23
CA TYR A 108 0.02 9.23 -7.57
C TYR A 108 -0.99 9.25 -8.71
N THR A 109 -0.85 8.34 -9.68
CA THR A 109 -1.80 8.22 -10.78
C THR A 109 -2.29 6.79 -10.91
N PHE A 110 -3.58 6.60 -11.18
CA PHE A 110 -4.19 5.30 -11.43
C PHE A 110 -4.90 5.33 -12.77
N THR A 111 -4.57 4.40 -13.65
CA THR A 111 -5.17 4.28 -14.98
C THR A 111 -6.01 3.01 -15.03
N THR A 112 -7.30 3.15 -15.32
CA THR A 112 -8.22 2.04 -15.55
C THR A 112 -8.82 2.14 -16.94
N LEU A 113 -8.83 1.02 -17.67
CA LEU A 113 -9.42 0.93 -19.00
C LEU A 113 -10.96 0.97 -18.92
N SER A 114 -11.62 1.16 -20.07
CA SER A 114 -13.06 0.90 -20.17
C SER A 114 -13.35 -0.60 -20.10
N LYS A 115 -14.53 -0.99 -19.61
CA LYS A 115 -15.02 -2.38 -19.75
C LYS A 115 -15.14 -2.83 -21.22
N ASP A 116 -15.28 -1.89 -22.14
CA ASP A 116 -15.41 -2.15 -23.58
C ASP A 116 -14.08 -2.51 -24.26
N ASP A 117 -12.95 -2.39 -23.56
CA ASP A 117 -11.65 -2.84 -24.05
C ASP A 117 -11.45 -4.34 -23.77
N THR A 118 -11.77 -5.16 -24.76
CA THR A 118 -11.66 -6.64 -24.70
C THR A 118 -10.24 -7.16 -24.97
N SER A 119 -9.28 -6.28 -25.25
CA SER A 119 -7.91 -6.67 -25.62
C SER A 119 -7.09 -7.27 -24.47
N SER A 120 -7.54 -7.07 -23.22
CA SER A 120 -6.88 -7.63 -22.04
C SER A 120 -7.86 -8.49 -21.21
N MET A 121 -7.41 -9.68 -20.83
CA MET A 121 -8.09 -10.58 -19.89
C MET A 121 -8.25 -10.00 -18.46
N ARG A 122 -7.83 -8.75 -18.22
CA ARG A 122 -7.78 -8.09 -16.91
C ARG A 122 -8.92 -7.09 -16.76
N GLY A 123 -10.14 -7.64 -16.79
CA GLY A 123 -11.37 -6.90 -16.56
C GLY A 123 -11.47 -6.36 -15.13
N ARG A 124 -11.71 -5.06 -15.03
CA ARG A 124 -12.64 -4.35 -14.12
C ARG A 124 -12.48 -2.88 -14.48
N GLY A 125 -13.20 -2.42 -15.49
CA GLY A 125 -13.07 -1.05 -16.01
C GLY A 125 -13.42 0.01 -14.95
N TRP A 126 -13.30 1.29 -15.31
CA TRP A 126 -13.56 2.40 -14.38
C TRP A 126 -14.93 2.29 -13.68
N GLU A 127 -15.93 1.69 -14.33
CA GLU A 127 -17.26 1.52 -13.75
C GLU A 127 -17.26 0.60 -12.52
N ASP A 128 -16.40 -0.42 -12.50
CA ASP A 128 -16.23 -1.28 -11.33
C ASP A 128 -15.39 -0.61 -10.24
N ALA A 129 -14.43 0.22 -10.64
CA ALA A 129 -13.58 0.96 -9.71
C ALA A 129 -14.36 2.06 -8.98
N PHE A 130 -15.28 2.72 -9.68
CA PHE A 130 -16.12 3.78 -9.12
C PHE A 130 -17.53 3.31 -8.76
N GLY A 131 -17.94 2.09 -9.12
CA GLY A 131 -19.22 1.49 -8.73
C GLY A 131 -20.42 2.17 -9.39
N THR A 132 -20.22 2.68 -10.60
CA THR A 132 -21.20 3.45 -11.36
C THR A 132 -20.84 3.44 -12.85
N SER A 133 -21.84 3.49 -13.72
CA SER A 133 -21.65 3.72 -15.18
C SER A 133 -21.87 5.19 -15.58
N ASP A 134 -22.21 6.06 -14.63
CA ASP A 134 -22.33 7.51 -14.86
C ASP A 134 -20.99 8.22 -14.64
N LYS A 135 -20.47 8.85 -15.71
CA LYS A 135 -19.22 9.63 -15.69
C LYS A 135 -19.28 10.80 -14.71
N ALA A 136 -20.43 11.45 -14.58
CA ALA A 136 -20.60 12.58 -13.66
C ALA A 136 -20.54 12.10 -12.20
N GLU A 137 -21.18 10.96 -11.89
CA GLU A 137 -21.10 10.32 -10.58
C GLU A 137 -19.69 9.81 -10.25
N ALA A 138 -18.98 9.20 -11.21
CA ALA A 138 -17.58 8.81 -11.00
C ALA A 138 -16.69 10.02 -10.69
N GLY A 139 -16.87 11.13 -11.41
CA GLY A 139 -16.20 12.39 -11.11
C GLY A 139 -16.53 12.94 -9.72
N ARG A 140 -17.78 12.84 -9.26
CA ARG A 140 -18.17 13.22 -7.90
C ARG A 140 -17.47 12.34 -6.85
N ARG A 141 -17.45 11.02 -7.03
CA ARG A 141 -16.80 10.07 -6.12
C ARG A 141 -15.27 10.26 -6.07
N ALA A 142 -14.63 10.47 -7.22
CA ALA A 142 -13.21 10.79 -7.28
C ALA A 142 -12.87 12.06 -6.49
N ARG A 143 -13.62 13.15 -6.69
CA ARG A 143 -13.44 14.39 -5.93
C ARG A 143 -13.67 14.21 -4.44
N ALA A 144 -14.65 13.40 -4.03
CA ALA A 144 -14.89 13.09 -2.62
C ALA A 144 -13.71 12.36 -1.97
N LEU A 145 -12.93 11.62 -2.76
CA LEU A 145 -11.68 10.97 -2.35
C LEU A 145 -10.44 11.87 -2.50
N GLY A 146 -10.61 13.14 -2.91
CA GLY A 146 -9.51 14.07 -3.14
C GLY A 146 -8.72 13.80 -4.42
N MET A 147 -9.33 13.10 -5.38
CA MET A 147 -8.70 12.77 -6.65
C MET A 147 -9.22 13.65 -7.78
N GLU A 148 -8.31 14.07 -8.65
CA GLU A 148 -8.64 14.57 -9.98
C GLU A 148 -8.89 13.41 -10.94
N MET A 149 -9.63 13.67 -12.02
CA MET A 149 -10.05 12.65 -12.97
C MET A 149 -9.92 13.17 -14.40
N GLU A 150 -9.21 12.42 -15.24
CA GLU A 150 -8.95 12.68 -16.65
C GLU A 150 -9.51 11.52 -17.49
N TRP A 151 -10.36 11.81 -18.47
CA TRP A 151 -10.90 10.83 -19.40
C TRP A 151 -9.93 10.60 -20.55
N LEU A 152 -9.60 9.34 -20.84
CA LEU A 152 -8.60 8.98 -21.84
C LEU A 152 -9.24 8.72 -23.23
N PRO A 153 -8.50 8.97 -24.33
CA PRO A 153 -8.89 8.49 -25.67
C PRO A 153 -8.93 6.95 -25.65
N GLY A 154 -10.13 6.36 -25.71
CA GLY A 154 -10.34 4.92 -25.49
C GLY A 154 -11.35 4.59 -24.38
N GLY A 155 -11.93 5.61 -23.73
CA GLY A 155 -13.01 5.43 -22.75
C GLY A 155 -12.55 5.02 -21.36
N GLY A 156 -11.24 4.82 -21.16
CA GLY A 156 -10.63 4.67 -19.84
C GLY A 156 -10.57 5.98 -19.07
N VAL A 157 -10.09 5.89 -17.83
CA VAL A 157 -9.90 7.05 -16.96
C VAL A 157 -8.56 6.96 -16.25
N LYS A 158 -7.94 8.13 -16.07
CA LYS A 158 -6.79 8.33 -15.21
C LYS A 158 -7.20 9.19 -14.02
N THR A 159 -7.02 8.71 -12.80
CA THR A 159 -7.19 9.52 -11.60
C THR A 159 -5.85 9.92 -11.01
N ILE A 160 -5.79 11.14 -10.47
CA ILE A 160 -4.57 11.75 -9.94
C ILE A 160 -4.82 12.11 -8.48
N LEU A 161 -3.93 11.70 -7.59
CA LEU A 161 -3.96 12.00 -6.16
C LEU A 161 -2.67 12.71 -5.76
N GLY A 162 -2.79 13.77 -4.98
CA GLY A 162 -1.67 14.55 -4.46
C GLY A 162 -1.95 16.06 -4.51
N PRO A 163 -0.99 16.91 -4.12
CA PRO A 163 0.34 16.56 -3.62
C PRO A 163 0.32 15.93 -2.21
N GLY A 164 1.09 14.85 -2.01
CA GLY A 164 1.25 14.15 -0.72
C GLY A 164 2.67 14.25 -0.15
N SER A 165 2.85 14.11 1.16
CA SER A 165 4.17 14.05 1.80
C SER A 165 4.88 12.72 1.52
N LEU A 166 6.21 12.69 1.60
CA LEU A 166 6.97 11.43 1.61
C LEU A 166 6.91 10.78 3.00
N THR A 167 7.00 11.60 4.04
CA THR A 167 6.96 11.16 5.44
C THR A 167 5.90 11.91 6.24
N GLU A 168 5.44 11.30 7.33
CA GLU A 168 4.41 11.86 8.20
C GLU A 168 4.83 11.78 9.68
N VAL A 169 4.44 12.77 10.48
CA VAL A 169 4.66 12.78 11.93
C VAL A 169 3.33 12.63 12.65
N PHE A 170 3.19 11.54 13.38
CA PHE A 170 1.97 11.26 14.15
C PHE A 170 2.17 11.52 15.64
N GLY A 171 1.12 12.05 16.30
CA GLY A 171 1.12 12.29 17.74
C GLY A 171 1.43 11.02 18.56
N GLY A 172 2.07 11.19 19.72
CA GLY A 172 2.45 10.08 20.59
C GLY A 172 3.63 9.22 20.12
N ARG A 173 4.26 9.56 18.99
CA ARG A 173 5.42 8.81 18.43
C ARG A 173 6.74 9.56 18.52
N LYS A 174 6.88 10.42 19.55
CA LYS A 174 8.10 11.17 19.88
C LYS A 174 8.62 12.07 18.74
N GLY A 175 7.73 12.61 17.91
CA GLY A 175 8.10 13.50 16.81
C GLY A 175 8.85 12.82 15.64
N ARG A 176 8.91 11.48 15.62
CA ARG A 176 9.59 10.74 14.55
C ARG A 176 8.80 10.79 13.26
N ARG A 177 9.51 11.00 12.14
CA ARG A 177 8.98 10.91 10.78
C ARG A 177 8.80 9.44 10.41
N MET A 178 7.62 9.09 9.91
CA MET A 178 7.27 7.76 9.43
C MET A 178 7.31 7.76 7.91
N TRP A 179 7.82 6.70 7.29
CA TRP A 179 7.85 6.49 5.85
C TRP A 179 6.45 6.14 5.30
N PHE A 180 5.52 7.10 5.43
CA PHE A 180 4.09 6.92 5.21
C PHE A 180 3.70 7.21 3.76
N ASN A 181 4.16 6.36 2.84
CA ASN A 181 3.91 6.48 1.41
C ASN A 181 3.87 5.09 0.74
N THR A 182 3.65 5.04 -0.58
CA THR A 182 3.69 3.82 -1.38
C THR A 182 4.61 3.93 -2.60
N VAL A 183 5.66 4.76 -2.52
CA VAL A 183 6.58 5.00 -3.65
C VAL A 183 7.23 3.72 -4.14
N VAL A 184 7.73 2.88 -3.23
CA VAL A 184 8.39 1.60 -3.60
C VAL A 184 7.45 0.67 -4.36
N ASP A 185 6.18 0.64 -3.98
CA ASP A 185 5.21 -0.18 -4.67
C ASP A 185 4.79 0.44 -6.01
N MET A 186 4.62 1.75 -6.12
CA MET A 186 4.04 2.37 -7.33
C MET A 186 5.07 2.93 -8.31
N HIS A 187 6.37 2.92 -8.01
CA HIS A 187 7.40 3.46 -8.93
C HIS A 187 7.46 2.69 -10.26
N GLY A 188 7.47 3.43 -11.37
CA GLY A 188 7.65 2.87 -12.72
C GLY A 188 6.50 1.98 -13.23
N LYS A 189 5.37 1.89 -12.54
CA LYS A 189 4.21 1.07 -12.96
C LYS A 189 3.30 1.85 -13.90
N GLU A 190 2.87 1.19 -14.99
CA GLU A 190 2.03 1.82 -16.03
C GLU A 190 0.62 2.18 -15.54
N THR A 191 -0.01 1.30 -14.76
CA THR A 191 -1.41 1.45 -14.32
C THR A 191 -1.56 2.15 -12.97
N SER A 192 -0.48 2.27 -12.20
CA SER A 192 -0.49 2.80 -10.84
C SER A 192 0.89 3.39 -10.50
N SER A 193 1.13 4.64 -10.89
CA SER A 193 2.46 5.27 -10.84
C SER A 193 2.62 6.26 -9.69
N ALA A 194 3.83 6.36 -9.13
CA ALA A 194 4.25 7.40 -8.19
C ALA A 194 5.37 8.27 -8.78
N MET A 195 5.21 9.59 -8.70
CA MET A 195 6.14 10.60 -9.22
C MET A 195 6.20 11.80 -8.28
N LEU A 196 7.12 12.75 -8.52
CA LEU A 196 7.04 14.06 -7.88
C LEU A 196 5.83 14.85 -8.40
N ALA A 197 5.30 15.78 -7.59
CA ALA A 197 4.07 16.49 -7.96
C ALA A 197 4.25 17.34 -9.23
N ASP A 198 5.44 17.88 -9.45
CA ASP A 198 5.84 18.62 -10.66
C ASP A 198 5.99 17.72 -11.91
N GLY A 199 5.86 16.40 -11.78
CA GLY A 199 6.00 15.43 -12.87
C GLY A 199 7.41 14.87 -13.03
N THR A 200 8.39 15.32 -12.24
CA THR A 200 9.74 14.74 -12.23
C THR A 200 9.69 13.29 -11.77
N GLU A 201 10.45 12.42 -12.44
CA GLU A 201 10.60 11.03 -12.04
C GLU A 201 11.42 10.91 -10.74
N ILE A 202 11.02 9.99 -9.89
CA ILE A 202 11.81 9.64 -8.70
C ILE A 202 12.96 8.75 -9.16
N PRO A 203 14.23 9.04 -8.79
CA PRO A 203 15.37 8.24 -9.23
C PRO A 203 15.22 6.75 -8.87
N GLU A 204 15.41 5.85 -9.83
CA GLU A 204 15.27 4.41 -9.62
C GLU A 204 16.23 3.88 -8.53
N THR A 205 17.44 4.44 -8.46
CA THR A 205 18.44 4.09 -7.44
C THR A 205 17.96 4.41 -6.02
N PHE A 206 17.25 5.53 -5.83
CA PHE A 206 16.64 5.91 -4.56
C PHE A 206 15.56 4.91 -4.15
N VAL A 207 14.68 4.54 -5.08
CA VAL A 207 13.58 3.61 -4.83
C VAL A 207 14.09 2.20 -4.52
N LYS A 208 15.02 1.68 -5.34
CA LYS A 208 15.64 0.36 -5.11
C LYS A 208 16.36 0.29 -3.77
N ARG A 209 17.05 1.37 -3.38
CA ARG A 209 17.73 1.38 -2.08
C ARG A 209 16.74 1.46 -0.91
N CYS A 210 15.66 2.22 -1.06
CA CYS A 210 14.57 2.22 -0.09
C CYS A 210 13.97 0.82 0.10
N GLU A 211 13.71 0.09 -0.99
CA GLU A 211 13.22 -1.29 -0.92
C GLU A 211 14.17 -2.21 -0.13
N GLN A 212 15.48 -2.10 -0.37
CA GLN A 212 16.49 -2.85 0.37
C GLN A 212 16.51 -2.49 1.87
N ILE A 213 16.46 -1.20 2.21
CA ILE A 213 16.41 -0.73 3.60
C ILE A 213 15.17 -1.27 4.32
N ILE A 214 14.01 -1.24 3.66
CA ILE A 214 12.77 -1.80 4.20
C ILE A 214 12.95 -3.29 4.52
N GLU A 215 13.57 -4.05 3.62
CA GLU A 215 13.82 -5.48 3.83
C GLU A 215 14.85 -5.74 4.93
N GLU A 216 15.92 -4.95 5.01
CA GLU A 216 16.96 -5.02 6.03
C GLU A 216 16.42 -4.71 7.44
N GLU A 217 15.52 -3.73 7.57
CA GLU A 217 14.87 -3.36 8.83
C GLU A 217 13.65 -4.23 9.16
N SER A 218 13.32 -5.21 8.30
CA SER A 218 12.15 -6.06 8.49
C SER A 218 12.30 -7.03 9.66
N ILE A 219 11.25 -7.07 10.47
CA ILE A 219 11.09 -7.99 11.58
C ILE A 219 10.12 -9.07 11.13
N GLN A 220 10.55 -10.32 11.30
CA GLN A 220 9.76 -11.48 10.97
C GLN A 220 9.78 -12.45 12.13
N PHE A 221 8.63 -13.09 12.36
CA PHE A 221 8.49 -14.15 13.34
C PHE A 221 7.69 -15.30 12.72
N LYS A 222 7.87 -16.48 13.29
CA LYS A 222 7.09 -17.65 12.90
C LYS A 222 5.76 -17.59 13.65
N TRP A 223 4.67 -17.56 12.89
CA TRP A 223 3.33 -17.66 13.43
C TRP A 223 3.08 -19.03 14.07
N GLU A 224 2.40 -19.04 15.21
CA GLU A 224 1.83 -20.21 15.85
C GLU A 224 0.30 -20.14 15.81
N LYS A 225 -0.36 -21.30 15.85
CA LYS A 225 -1.81 -21.37 15.85
C LYS A 225 -2.35 -20.67 17.09
N GLY A 226 -3.21 -19.67 16.89
CA GLY A 226 -3.83 -18.87 17.97
C GLY A 226 -3.16 -17.53 18.21
N ASP A 227 -2.01 -17.25 17.59
CA ASP A 227 -1.39 -15.93 17.61
C ASP A 227 -2.31 -14.86 17.01
N VAL A 228 -2.23 -13.64 17.53
CA VAL A 228 -2.90 -12.47 16.93
C VAL A 228 -1.90 -11.32 16.91
N LEU A 229 -1.66 -10.74 15.74
CA LEU A 229 -0.80 -9.59 15.59
C LEU A 229 -1.64 -8.32 15.58
N PHE A 230 -1.31 -7.40 16.49
CA PHE A 230 -1.85 -6.04 16.51
C PHE A 230 -0.78 -5.08 16.03
N LEU A 231 -1.03 -4.44 14.89
CA LEU A 231 -0.14 -3.46 14.28
C LEU A 231 -0.67 -2.05 14.51
N ASP A 232 0.21 -1.16 14.94
CA ASP A 232 0.01 0.28 14.88
C ASP A 232 0.30 0.73 13.44
N ASN A 233 -0.76 0.94 12.66
CA ASN A 233 -0.64 1.28 11.24
C ASN A 233 0.01 2.64 11.01
N MET A 234 0.08 3.50 12.04
CA MET A 234 0.76 4.79 11.92
C MET A 234 2.27 4.67 12.17
N ALA A 235 2.75 3.51 12.63
CA ALA A 235 4.15 3.31 13.01
C ALA A 235 4.83 2.15 12.28
N LEU A 236 4.06 1.22 11.72
CA LEU A 236 4.57 -0.01 11.12
C LEU A 236 4.11 -0.13 9.66
N LEU A 237 5.05 -0.42 8.77
CA LEU A 237 4.72 -1.03 7.48
C LEU A 237 4.57 -2.53 7.68
N HIS A 238 3.79 -3.17 6.83
CA HIS A 238 3.67 -4.62 6.79
C HIS A 238 3.63 -5.13 5.35
N GLY A 239 4.14 -6.34 5.14
CA GLY A 239 4.13 -7.00 3.84
C GLY A 239 3.60 -8.42 3.93
N ARG A 240 3.65 -9.15 2.82
CA ARG A 240 3.28 -10.56 2.76
C ARG A 240 4.32 -11.35 1.99
N ARG A 241 4.92 -12.36 2.63
CA ARG A 241 5.73 -13.36 1.92
C ARG A 241 4.85 -14.31 1.10
N PRO A 242 5.36 -14.84 -0.04
CA PRO A 242 4.67 -15.89 -0.78
C PRO A 242 4.24 -17.06 0.12
N SER A 243 3.08 -17.63 -0.17
CA SER A 243 2.48 -18.69 0.65
C SER A 243 1.76 -19.72 -0.19
N LEU A 244 1.67 -20.96 0.32
CA LEU A 244 0.83 -22.00 -0.27
C LEU A 244 -0.56 -21.98 0.39
N PRO A 245 -1.63 -22.34 -0.33
CA PRO A 245 -2.96 -22.53 0.27
C PRO A 245 -2.99 -23.69 1.30
N PRO A 246 -3.99 -23.73 2.19
CA PRO A 246 -4.98 -22.67 2.45
C PRO A 246 -4.35 -21.52 3.24
N ARG A 247 -4.79 -20.26 3.04
CA ARG A 247 -4.40 -19.11 3.88
C ARG A 247 -5.57 -18.14 3.97
N LYS A 248 -5.99 -17.83 5.19
CA LYS A 248 -7.01 -16.82 5.48
C LYS A 248 -6.37 -15.70 6.29
N VAL A 249 -6.53 -14.46 5.84
CA VAL A 249 -6.16 -13.28 6.61
C VAL A 249 -7.42 -12.46 6.81
N LEU A 250 -7.80 -12.29 8.07
CA LEU A 250 -8.80 -11.31 8.46
C LEU A 250 -8.06 -10.03 8.79
N VAL A 251 -8.44 -8.92 8.17
CA VAL A 251 -7.91 -7.62 8.54
C VAL A 251 -9.02 -6.91 9.29
N ALA A 252 -8.82 -6.60 10.56
CA ALA A 252 -9.71 -5.67 11.27
C ALA A 252 -9.05 -4.30 11.34
N THR A 253 -9.80 -3.26 10.96
CA THR A 253 -9.34 -1.88 11.03
C THR A 253 -10.10 -1.10 12.10
N CYS A 254 -9.36 -0.30 12.87
CA CYS A 254 -9.93 0.57 13.92
C CYS A 254 -9.68 2.04 13.59
N LYS A 255 -10.66 2.90 13.90
CA LYS A 255 -10.54 4.37 13.85
C LYS A 255 -9.68 4.92 15.00
#